data_AF-A0A6P5J402-F1
#
_entry.id   AF-A0A6P5J402-F1
#
_cell.length_a   1.000
_cell.length_b   1.000
_cell.length_c   1.000
_cell.angle_alpha   90.00
_cell.angle_beta   90.00
_cell.angle_gamma   90.00
#
_symmetry.space_group_name_H-M   'P 1'
#
loop_
_entity.id
_entity.type
_entity.pdbx_description
1 polymer ?
#
loop_
_entity_poly.entity_id
_entity_poly.type
_entity_poly.pdbx_seq_one_letter_code
_entity_poly.pdbx_strand_id
1 'polypeptide(L)'
;MRPENPGGWGRREPGAQRPPRVRSSVQGCAGSASFRAPREPVRAGSTCQCAGSACARCAPADMAAETPRTRAAPGPHRLLLSLLLLAAAAMPLGRTQGDEFRPGQWGAAAGGAAAAARGRRYLLYDVNPPEGFNLRRDVYIRVASLLKTLLKTEEWALVLPPWGRLYHWQSPDIHQVRIPWAEFFDLPSLNKNIPVIEYEQFIAESGGPFIEQVYVLQSYAEGWKEGTWEEKIDERPCIDQLLYSRDKHDYYRGWFWGYEETRGLRVSCLSVQGSASIVAPVLLKNTSARSVMLDRAENLLHDHYGGKEYWDTRRSMVFAKHLRVVGDDFRSKYLNSTNDADKIAYSEDWTKMQVKLGTSLGGPYLGVHLRRKDFIWGHREDVPSLHGAVKTIRSLMETHKLDRVFVATDAVRKECEELKRLLPEMVRFEPTWEELELYKDGGIAIIDQWICSHARFFIGTSVSTFSFRIHEEREILGLDPKTTYNRFCGDQEKQCEQPTHWKIAY
;
A
#
# COMPACT_ATOMS: atom_id res chain seq x y z
N MET A 1 65.02 -10.90 39.80
CA MET A 1 64.01 -10.09 40.51
C MET A 1 62.62 -10.45 39.98
N ARG A 2 61.54 -9.97 40.60
CA ARG A 2 60.17 -10.36 40.20
C ARG A 2 59.80 -9.77 38.81
N PRO A 3 59.13 -10.53 37.92
CA PRO A 3 58.33 -9.93 36.85
C PRO A 3 57.02 -9.38 37.43
N GLU A 4 56.43 -8.38 36.77
CA GLU A 4 55.08 -7.90 37.08
C GLU A 4 54.01 -8.75 36.38
N ASN A 5 52.82 -8.83 36.97
CA ASN A 5 51.73 -9.72 36.56
C ASN A 5 50.59 -8.91 35.89
N PRO A 6 49.86 -9.45 34.90
CA PRO A 6 48.90 -8.68 34.11
C PRO A 6 47.45 -8.72 34.67
N GLY A 7 46.60 -7.82 34.19
CA GLY A 7 45.14 -7.98 34.29
C GLY A 7 44.34 -6.67 34.30
N GLY A 8 43.46 -6.47 33.31
CA GLY A 8 42.62 -5.27 33.22
C GLY A 8 41.61 -5.31 32.06
N TRP A 9 40.64 -6.24 32.10
CA TRP A 9 39.64 -6.40 31.05
C TRP A 9 38.54 -5.31 31.11
N GLY A 10 38.61 -4.33 30.23
CA GLY A 10 37.50 -3.40 29.96
C GLY A 10 36.63 -3.88 28.79
N ARG A 11 35.36 -4.23 29.04
CA ARG A 11 34.41 -4.56 27.96
C ARG A 11 34.06 -3.30 27.18
N ARG A 12 34.01 -3.37 25.85
CA ARG A 12 33.34 -2.36 25.01
C ARG A 12 31.99 -2.89 24.58
N GLU A 13 30.94 -2.11 24.84
CA GLU A 13 29.62 -2.35 24.26
C GLU A 13 29.61 -1.93 22.78
N PRO A 14 28.92 -2.66 21.89
CA PRO A 14 28.74 -2.23 20.50
C PRO A 14 27.72 -1.09 20.44
N GLY A 15 28.18 0.11 20.08
CA GLY A 15 27.32 1.30 19.98
C GLY A 15 26.22 1.15 18.93
N ALA A 16 25.00 1.60 19.25
CA ALA A 16 23.84 1.51 18.36
C ALA A 16 24.05 2.32 17.07
N GLN A 17 24.04 1.64 15.94
CA GLN A 17 24.10 2.27 14.61
C GLN A 17 22.71 2.78 14.21
N ARG A 18 22.65 4.04 13.74
CA ARG A 18 21.39 4.71 13.39
C ARG A 18 20.89 4.24 12.01
N PRO A 19 19.56 4.12 11.80
CA PRO A 19 19.00 3.84 10.48
C PRO A 19 19.23 5.02 9.51
N PRO A 20 19.34 4.77 8.20
CA PRO A 20 19.54 5.82 7.20
C PRO A 20 18.31 6.72 7.07
N ARG A 21 18.53 8.03 6.91
CA ARG A 21 17.47 9.01 6.67
C ARG A 21 17.10 9.02 5.18
N VAL A 22 15.87 8.66 4.85
CA VAL A 22 15.27 9.05 3.56
C VAL A 22 15.11 10.57 3.56
N ARG A 23 15.91 11.29 2.76
CA ARG A 23 15.74 12.73 2.57
C ARG A 23 14.65 12.97 1.53
N SER A 24 13.44 13.31 1.97
CA SER A 24 12.42 13.92 1.10
C SER A 24 12.86 15.35 0.73
N SER A 25 13.59 15.50 -0.38
CA SER A 25 14.09 16.79 -0.88
C SER A 25 12.99 17.63 -1.53
N VAL A 26 12.02 18.08 -0.73
CA VAL A 26 11.00 19.06 -1.15
C VAL A 26 11.63 20.45 -1.17
N GLN A 27 12.35 20.79 -2.25
CA GLN A 27 12.69 22.17 -2.56
C GLN A 27 11.46 22.85 -3.16
N GLY A 28 10.86 23.79 -2.42
CA GLY A 28 9.68 24.52 -2.85
C GLY A 28 9.98 25.54 -3.95
N CYS A 29 9.54 25.28 -5.18
CA CYS A 29 9.54 26.27 -6.26
C CYS A 29 8.38 27.26 -6.10
N ALA A 30 8.51 28.19 -5.14
CA ALA A 30 7.66 29.37 -5.07
C ALA A 30 8.02 30.33 -6.23
N GLY A 31 7.33 30.21 -7.36
CA GLY A 31 7.59 30.97 -8.59
C GLY A 31 6.31 31.50 -9.23
N SER A 32 5.87 32.69 -8.84
CA SER A 32 4.65 33.32 -9.36
C SER A 32 4.85 33.87 -10.78
N ALA A 33 4.28 33.21 -11.79
CA ALA A 33 4.22 33.69 -13.17
C ALA A 33 2.75 33.76 -13.65
N SER A 34 2.23 34.98 -13.84
CA SER A 34 0.84 35.21 -14.27
C SER A 34 0.71 35.06 -15.79
N PHE A 35 0.05 33.99 -16.25
CA PHE A 35 -0.33 33.82 -17.65
C PHE A 35 -1.79 34.23 -17.87
N ARG A 36 -1.99 35.40 -18.49
CA ARG A 36 -3.31 35.83 -19.00
C ARG A 36 -3.65 35.05 -20.28
N ALA A 37 -4.82 34.43 -20.31
CA ALA A 37 -5.44 33.98 -21.55
C ALA A 37 -6.16 35.15 -22.26
N PRO A 38 -6.00 35.36 -23.59
CA PRO A 38 -6.89 36.19 -24.39
C PRO A 38 -8.15 35.40 -24.80
N ARG A 39 -9.28 36.10 -24.93
CA ARG A 39 -10.48 35.60 -25.62
C ARG A 39 -10.56 36.16 -27.05
N GLU A 40 -11.09 35.36 -27.98
CA GLU A 40 -12.07 35.64 -29.06
C GLU A 40 -12.38 37.09 -29.54
N PRO A 41 -13.04 37.28 -30.71
CA PRO A 41 -13.02 36.52 -31.99
C PRO A 41 -13.01 37.48 -33.22
N VAL A 42 -13.30 36.99 -34.45
CA VAL A 42 -14.26 37.58 -35.45
C VAL A 42 -14.23 36.80 -36.80
N ARG A 43 -15.26 36.96 -37.64
CA ARG A 43 -15.55 36.23 -38.90
C ARG A 43 -15.46 37.13 -40.16
N ALA A 44 -15.23 36.52 -41.34
CA ALA A 44 -15.93 36.69 -42.64
C ALA A 44 -15.04 36.15 -43.79
N GLY A 45 -15.51 35.57 -44.91
CA GLY A 45 -16.80 35.08 -45.40
C GLY A 45 -16.52 33.98 -46.48
N SER A 46 -17.39 33.49 -47.36
CA SER A 46 -18.85 33.67 -47.61
C SER A 46 -19.33 32.67 -48.70
N THR A 47 -20.49 32.01 -48.50
CA THR A 47 -21.58 31.61 -49.46
C THR A 47 -21.32 31.45 -50.98
N CYS A 48 -21.93 30.54 -51.78
CA CYS A 48 -23.14 29.68 -51.67
C CYS A 48 -23.03 28.45 -52.63
N GLN A 49 -23.67 27.27 -52.42
CA GLN A 49 -25.04 26.83 -52.85
C GLN A 49 -25.39 27.02 -54.35
N CYS A 50 -26.05 26.12 -55.10
CA CYS A 50 -26.61 24.74 -54.89
C CYS A 50 -26.68 24.02 -56.29
N ALA A 51 -27.48 23.02 -56.71
CA ALA A 51 -28.69 22.33 -56.24
C ALA A 51 -28.94 20.96 -56.97
N GLY A 52 -29.68 20.01 -56.37
CA GLY A 52 -30.30 18.81 -57.03
C GLY A 52 -29.38 17.61 -57.32
N SER A 53 -29.83 16.36 -57.47
CA SER A 53 -31.19 15.75 -57.50
C SER A 53 -31.18 14.31 -56.89
N ALA A 54 -32.18 13.44 -57.11
CA ALA A 54 -32.49 12.32 -56.18
C ALA A 54 -32.98 10.97 -56.77
N CYS A 55 -32.96 9.94 -55.90
CA CYS A 55 -33.88 8.77 -55.79
C CYS A 55 -33.53 7.40 -56.44
N ALA A 56 -34.29 6.37 -56.00
CA ALA A 56 -34.24 4.91 -56.29
C ALA A 56 -33.01 4.14 -55.76
N ARG A 57 -33.09 3.14 -54.86
CA ARG A 57 -33.87 1.87 -54.75
C ARG A 57 -33.39 0.73 -55.68
N CYS A 58 -32.83 -0.34 -55.09
CA CYS A 58 -33.44 -1.69 -55.07
C CYS A 58 -32.53 -2.75 -54.41
N ALA A 59 -33.13 -3.60 -53.57
CA ALA A 59 -32.78 -5.02 -53.40
C ALA A 59 -33.95 -5.84 -53.96
N PRO A 60 -33.82 -7.16 -54.20
CA PRO A 60 -34.31 -8.11 -53.17
C PRO A 60 -33.67 -9.53 -53.18
N ALA A 61 -34.06 -10.35 -52.19
CA ALA A 61 -34.38 -11.80 -52.28
C ALA A 61 -33.28 -12.84 -52.68
N ASP A 62 -33.29 -14.10 -52.21
CA ASP A 62 -34.01 -14.74 -51.08
C ASP A 62 -33.45 -16.17 -50.79
N MET A 63 -33.73 -16.70 -49.58
CA MET A 63 -33.95 -18.15 -49.25
C MET A 63 -32.80 -19.17 -49.52
N ALA A 64 -32.60 -20.30 -48.82
CA ALA A 64 -33.14 -20.91 -47.58
C ALA A 64 -32.01 -21.87 -47.02
N ALA A 65 -32.12 -22.70 -45.98
CA ALA A 65 -33.24 -23.17 -45.16
C ALA A 65 -32.75 -23.57 -43.73
N GLU A 66 -33.69 -23.73 -42.79
CA GLU A 66 -33.41 -24.18 -41.40
C GLU A 66 -33.47 -25.71 -41.23
N THR A 67 -32.89 -26.22 -40.14
CA THR A 67 -33.35 -27.47 -39.50
C THR A 67 -33.48 -27.26 -37.98
N PRO A 68 -34.51 -27.83 -37.31
CA PRO A 68 -34.91 -27.38 -35.98
C PRO A 68 -34.13 -28.03 -34.84
N ARG A 69 -33.81 -27.25 -33.79
CA ARG A 69 -33.47 -27.77 -32.46
C ARG A 69 -34.68 -27.65 -31.53
N THR A 70 -35.01 -28.75 -30.86
CA THR A 70 -36.14 -28.87 -29.94
C THR A 70 -35.99 -27.99 -28.70
N ARG A 71 -37.05 -27.23 -28.34
CA ARG A 71 -37.13 -26.52 -27.07
C ARG A 71 -37.63 -27.46 -25.97
N ALA A 72 -36.78 -27.77 -25.00
CA ALA A 72 -37.21 -28.42 -23.76
C ALA A 72 -37.87 -27.38 -22.82
N ALA A 73 -38.98 -27.76 -22.18
CA ALA A 73 -39.67 -26.91 -21.20
C ALA A 73 -39.03 -27.04 -19.80
N PRO A 74 -38.88 -25.95 -19.03
CA PRO A 74 -38.38 -26.00 -17.65
C PRO A 74 -39.47 -26.52 -16.69
N GLY A 75 -39.11 -27.49 -15.84
CA GLY A 75 -40.00 -28.06 -14.82
C GLY A 75 -40.28 -27.14 -13.62
N PRO A 76 -41.20 -27.55 -12.71
CA PRO A 76 -41.83 -26.65 -11.73
C PRO A 76 -40.90 -26.10 -10.63
N HIS A 77 -39.70 -26.67 -10.43
CA HIS A 77 -38.77 -26.23 -9.38
C HIS A 77 -38.21 -24.81 -9.56
N ARG A 78 -38.45 -24.12 -10.69
CA ARG A 78 -38.07 -22.71 -10.88
C ARG A 78 -39.08 -21.68 -10.38
N LEU A 79 -40.31 -22.05 -9.98
CA LEU A 79 -41.28 -21.08 -9.44
C LEU A 79 -41.12 -20.80 -7.93
N LEU A 80 -40.48 -21.69 -7.16
CA LEU A 80 -40.32 -21.50 -5.70
C LEU A 80 -39.16 -20.56 -5.32
N LEU A 81 -38.09 -20.50 -6.14
CA LEU A 81 -36.99 -19.55 -5.89
C LEU A 81 -37.38 -18.10 -6.24
N SER A 82 -38.24 -17.87 -7.24
CA SER A 82 -38.66 -16.53 -7.64
C SER A 82 -39.65 -15.88 -6.67
N LEU A 83 -40.43 -16.67 -5.93
CA LEU A 83 -41.31 -16.17 -4.86
C LEU A 83 -40.54 -15.85 -3.56
N LEU A 84 -39.46 -16.57 -3.24
CA LEU A 84 -38.61 -16.26 -2.08
C LEU A 84 -37.74 -14.99 -2.28
N LEU A 85 -37.40 -14.64 -3.52
CA LEU A 85 -36.64 -13.42 -3.84
C LEU A 85 -37.48 -12.13 -3.82
N LEU A 86 -38.82 -12.23 -3.79
CA LEU A 86 -39.72 -11.06 -3.75
C LEU A 86 -40.09 -10.59 -2.33
N ALA A 87 -39.84 -11.41 -1.30
CA ALA A 87 -40.13 -11.06 0.10
C ALA A 87 -39.06 -10.14 0.75
N ALA A 88 -37.86 -10.03 0.15
CA ALA A 88 -36.76 -9.21 0.68
C ALA A 88 -36.78 -7.74 0.19
N ALA A 89 -37.68 -7.38 -0.72
CA ALA A 89 -37.72 -6.08 -1.40
C ALA A 89 -38.68 -5.05 -0.75
N ALA A 90 -39.01 -5.22 0.53
CA ALA A 90 -39.96 -4.40 1.29
C ALA A 90 -39.28 -3.43 2.28
N MET A 91 -38.21 -2.76 1.85
CA MET A 91 -37.66 -1.58 2.52
C MET A 91 -37.93 -0.33 1.65
N PRO A 92 -38.41 0.79 2.22
CA PRO A 92 -38.82 1.94 1.42
C PRO A 92 -37.60 2.62 0.79
N LEU A 93 -37.48 2.51 -0.54
CA LEU A 93 -36.50 3.25 -1.36
C LEU A 93 -36.89 4.74 -1.52
N GLY A 94 -37.02 5.43 -0.38
CA GLY A 94 -37.27 6.87 -0.29
C GLY A 94 -36.00 7.66 0.03
N ARG A 95 -34.96 7.58 -0.84
CA ARG A 95 -33.77 8.42 -0.70
C ARG A 95 -34.07 9.87 -1.08
N THR A 96 -34.53 10.66 -0.10
CA THR A 96 -34.63 12.11 -0.22
C THR A 96 -33.25 12.75 -0.21
N GLN A 97 -33.01 13.69 -1.14
CA GLN A 97 -31.76 14.43 -1.23
C GLN A 97 -31.68 15.50 -0.12
N GLY A 98 -31.35 15.07 1.11
CA GLY A 98 -31.29 16.00 2.26
C GLY A 98 -31.01 15.41 3.65
N ASP A 99 -30.77 14.11 3.79
CA ASP A 99 -30.58 13.50 5.12
C ASP A 99 -29.41 14.13 5.89
N GLU A 100 -29.73 14.72 7.03
CA GLU A 100 -28.83 15.57 7.79
C GLU A 100 -28.13 14.76 8.89
N PHE A 101 -26.94 14.22 8.58
CA PHE A 101 -26.12 13.42 9.50
C PHE A 101 -25.79 14.19 10.79
N ARG A 102 -26.31 13.72 11.94
CA ARG A 102 -25.93 14.22 13.27
C ARG A 102 -25.29 13.11 14.13
N PRO A 103 -24.31 13.44 14.99
CA PRO A 103 -23.71 12.48 15.91
C PRO A 103 -24.76 11.76 16.77
N GLY A 104 -24.63 10.44 16.91
CA GLY A 104 -25.48 9.61 17.78
C GLY A 104 -26.79 9.09 17.17
N GLN A 105 -27.19 9.50 15.97
CA GLN A 105 -28.45 9.04 15.35
C GLN A 105 -28.48 7.54 15.00
N TRP A 106 -27.33 6.87 14.82
CA TRP A 106 -27.27 5.47 14.38
C TRP A 106 -27.45 4.43 15.50
N GLY A 107 -27.64 4.85 16.76
CA GLY A 107 -27.57 3.99 17.95
C GLY A 107 -28.64 2.89 18.09
N ALA A 108 -29.58 2.74 17.15
CA ALA A 108 -30.75 1.88 17.27
C ALA A 108 -30.64 0.49 16.59
N ALA A 109 -29.70 0.28 15.67
CA ALA A 109 -29.69 -0.92 14.80
C ALA A 109 -28.70 -2.04 15.22
N ALA A 110 -27.66 -1.72 15.99
CA ALA A 110 -26.49 -2.59 16.20
C ALA A 110 -26.63 -3.53 17.41
N GLY A 111 -27.57 -4.47 17.36
CA GLY A 111 -27.71 -5.53 18.37
C GLY A 111 -26.43 -6.38 18.52
N GLY A 112 -26.04 -6.70 19.75
CA GLY A 112 -24.84 -7.50 20.06
C GLY A 112 -23.53 -6.73 19.93
N ALA A 113 -23.14 -6.33 18.72
CA ALA A 113 -21.84 -5.69 18.45
C ALA A 113 -21.63 -4.40 19.26
N ALA A 114 -22.67 -3.56 19.40
CA ALA A 114 -22.59 -2.32 20.16
C ALA A 114 -22.40 -2.52 21.68
N ALA A 115 -22.53 -3.75 22.21
CA ALA A 115 -22.19 -4.03 23.61
C ALA A 115 -20.67 -4.20 23.80
N ALA A 116 -19.99 -4.90 22.89
CA ALA A 116 -18.53 -5.10 22.93
C ALA A 116 -17.75 -3.82 22.59
N ALA A 117 -18.34 -2.89 21.83
CA ALA A 117 -17.73 -1.59 21.51
C ALA A 117 -17.74 -0.58 22.67
N ARG A 118 -18.48 -0.82 23.77
CA ARG A 118 -18.64 0.13 24.89
C ARG A 118 -17.36 0.22 25.72
N GLY A 119 -16.67 1.36 25.61
CA GLY A 119 -15.47 1.70 26.38
C GLY A 119 -14.18 1.74 25.54
N ARG A 120 -14.17 1.09 24.37
CA ARG A 120 -13.03 1.10 23.45
C ARG A 120 -12.87 2.43 22.72
N ARG A 121 -11.61 2.84 22.54
CA ARG A 121 -11.16 4.00 21.73
C ARG A 121 -10.64 3.55 20.37
N TYR A 122 -10.65 4.43 19.39
CA TYR A 122 -10.31 4.16 18.00
C TYR A 122 -9.18 5.08 17.53
N LEU A 123 -8.07 4.49 17.09
CA LEU A 123 -6.97 5.19 16.44
C LEU A 123 -7.15 5.05 14.92
N LEU A 124 -7.19 6.17 14.21
CA LEU A 124 -7.21 6.25 12.75
C LEU A 124 -5.94 6.97 12.28
N TYR A 125 -5.54 6.81 11.01
CA TYR A 125 -4.43 7.58 10.44
C TYR A 125 -4.54 7.74 8.93
N ASP A 126 -3.95 8.81 8.40
CA ASP A 126 -3.63 8.90 6.96
C ASP A 126 -2.20 9.42 6.78
N VAL A 127 -1.73 9.37 5.54
CA VAL A 127 -0.36 9.62 5.11
C VAL A 127 -0.39 10.62 3.97
N ASN A 128 0.65 11.44 3.85
CA ASN A 128 0.90 12.35 2.73
C ASN A 128 0.43 11.79 1.35
N PRO A 129 -0.46 12.46 0.59
CA PRO A 129 -1.08 11.89 -0.61
C PRO A 129 -0.15 11.32 -1.70
N PRO A 130 1.04 11.88 -1.98
CA PRO A 130 1.99 11.29 -2.93
C PRO A 130 2.56 9.93 -2.50
N GLU A 131 2.49 9.56 -1.22
CA GLU A 131 3.16 8.37 -0.69
C GLU A 131 2.55 7.07 -1.21
N GLY A 132 3.40 6.25 -1.83
CA GLY A 132 3.02 5.00 -2.46
C GLY A 132 2.68 3.88 -1.48
N PHE A 133 2.02 2.85 -2.03
CA PHE A 133 1.52 1.67 -1.31
C PHE A 133 2.51 1.09 -0.29
N ASN A 134 3.77 0.91 -0.69
CA ASN A 134 4.78 0.27 0.15
C ASN A 134 5.34 1.16 1.27
N LEU A 135 5.27 2.50 1.16
CA LEU A 135 5.57 3.39 2.29
C LEU A 135 4.39 3.47 3.26
N ARG A 136 3.14 3.44 2.77
CA ARG A 136 1.95 3.35 3.62
C ARG A 136 1.92 2.06 4.44
N ARG A 137 2.38 0.93 3.88
CA ARG A 137 2.66 -0.32 4.62
C ARG A 137 3.76 -0.20 5.67
N ASP A 138 4.70 0.73 5.51
CA ASP A 138 5.72 1.00 6.53
C ASP A 138 5.20 1.87 7.66
N VAL A 139 4.41 2.91 7.34
CA VAL A 139 3.74 3.77 8.33
C VAL A 139 2.73 2.97 9.17
N TYR A 140 2.06 1.96 8.60
CA TYR A 140 1.25 1.00 9.37
C TYR A 140 2.02 0.40 10.55
N ILE A 141 3.27 -0.05 10.34
CA ILE A 141 4.08 -0.66 11.40
C ILE A 141 4.38 0.36 12.52
N ARG A 142 4.60 1.63 12.16
CA ARG A 142 4.81 2.73 13.10
C ARG A 142 3.56 2.99 13.95
N VAL A 143 2.40 3.15 13.31
CA VAL A 143 1.12 3.39 13.99
C VAL A 143 0.68 2.18 14.83
N ALA A 144 0.94 0.96 14.37
CA ALA A 144 0.72 -0.27 15.14
C ALA A 144 1.64 -0.36 16.37
N SER A 145 2.88 0.16 16.30
CA SER A 145 3.80 0.23 17.45
C SER A 145 3.30 1.21 18.51
N LEU A 146 2.80 2.38 18.08
CA LEU A 146 2.05 3.31 18.95
C LEU A 146 0.83 2.61 19.58
N LEU A 147 0.01 1.88 18.82
CA LEU A 147 -1.15 1.16 19.35
C LEU A 147 -0.74 0.13 20.42
N LYS A 148 0.35 -0.63 20.20
CA LYS A 148 0.92 -1.54 21.21
C LYS A 148 1.35 -0.83 22.48
N THR A 149 1.72 0.45 22.42
CA THR A 149 2.00 1.26 23.61
C THR A 149 0.73 1.78 24.29
N LEU A 150 -0.30 2.19 23.54
CA LEU A 150 -1.62 2.58 24.09
C LEU A 150 -2.32 1.41 24.82
N LEU A 151 -2.23 0.20 24.26
CA LEU A 151 -2.81 -1.04 24.79
C LEU A 151 -2.21 -1.50 26.13
N LYS A 152 -1.14 -0.86 26.62
CA LYS A 152 -0.60 -1.06 27.97
C LYS A 152 -1.38 -0.26 29.03
N THR A 153 -2.38 0.53 28.65
CA THR A 153 -3.11 1.44 29.56
C THR A 153 -4.62 1.46 29.30
N GLU A 154 -5.06 1.40 28.05
CA GLU A 154 -6.48 1.51 27.67
C GLU A 154 -6.84 0.53 26.54
N GLU A 155 -8.14 0.21 26.38
CA GLU A 155 -8.62 -0.51 25.20
C GLU A 155 -8.68 0.41 23.96
N TRP A 156 -7.85 0.08 22.97
CA TRP A 156 -7.82 0.73 21.67
C TRP A 156 -8.00 -0.30 20.54
N ALA A 157 -8.56 0.12 19.40
CA ALA A 157 -8.41 -0.57 18.11
C ALA A 157 -7.83 0.38 17.06
N LEU A 158 -7.00 -0.17 16.16
CA LEU A 158 -6.55 0.55 14.97
C LEU A 158 -7.58 0.36 13.85
N VAL A 159 -8.15 1.46 13.39
CA VAL A 159 -9.01 1.48 12.20
C VAL A 159 -8.12 1.55 10.97
N LEU A 160 -8.26 0.56 10.10
CA LEU A 160 -7.44 0.42 8.90
C LEU A 160 -7.89 1.45 7.85
N PRO A 161 -6.99 2.33 7.36
CA PRO A 161 -7.34 3.38 6.41
C PRO A 161 -7.60 2.82 5.00
N PRO A 162 -8.78 3.01 4.41
CA PRO A 162 -9.10 2.45 3.10
C PRO A 162 -8.13 2.91 2.00
N TRP A 163 -7.74 1.98 1.14
CA TRP A 163 -6.81 2.26 0.06
C TRP A 163 -7.51 3.02 -1.08
N GLY A 164 -6.85 4.05 -1.60
CA GLY A 164 -7.42 4.89 -2.64
C GLY A 164 -6.45 5.92 -3.22
N ARG A 165 -6.62 6.23 -4.51
CA ARG A 165 -5.97 7.36 -5.21
C ARG A 165 -4.45 7.50 -5.00
N LEU A 166 -3.72 6.40 -4.88
CA LEU A 166 -2.27 6.45 -4.74
C LEU A 166 -1.64 6.93 -6.06
N TYR A 167 -0.70 7.88 -6.00
CA TYR A 167 -0.04 8.48 -7.17
C TYR A 167 0.60 7.46 -8.14
N HIS A 168 0.89 6.26 -7.64
CA HIS A 168 1.58 5.18 -8.34
C HIS A 168 0.64 4.15 -8.99
N TRP A 169 -0.66 4.23 -8.74
CA TRP A 169 -1.66 3.37 -9.37
C TRP A 169 -1.82 3.76 -10.84
N GLN A 170 -1.74 2.77 -11.73
CA GLN A 170 -1.47 2.94 -13.15
C GLN A 170 -2.73 2.92 -13.99
N SER A 171 -3.84 2.42 -13.43
CA SER A 171 -5.08 2.15 -14.14
C SER A 171 -6.17 3.15 -13.75
N PRO A 172 -6.26 4.30 -14.45
CA PRO A 172 -7.27 5.32 -14.16
C PRO A 172 -8.69 4.90 -14.53
N ASP A 173 -8.82 3.93 -15.43
CA ASP A 173 -10.10 3.47 -15.99
C ASP A 173 -10.86 2.50 -15.07
N ILE A 174 -10.23 2.04 -13.97
CA ILE A 174 -10.89 1.24 -12.91
C ILE A 174 -11.05 2.08 -11.63
N HIS A 175 -12.19 1.91 -10.95
CA HIS A 175 -12.48 2.65 -9.72
C HIS A 175 -11.63 2.12 -8.55
N GLN A 176 -10.65 2.92 -8.12
CA GLN A 176 -9.67 2.56 -7.09
C GLN A 176 -9.67 3.57 -5.92
N VAL A 177 -10.70 3.49 -5.08
CA VAL A 177 -10.88 4.26 -3.84
C VAL A 177 -11.80 3.50 -2.89
N ARG A 178 -11.74 3.81 -1.58
CA ARG A 178 -12.50 3.12 -0.52
C ARG A 178 -12.22 1.60 -0.41
N ILE A 179 -11.12 1.10 -0.96
CA ILE A 179 -10.80 -0.33 -1.00
C ILE A 179 -10.42 -0.81 0.42
N PRO A 180 -11.07 -1.87 0.98
CA PRO A 180 -10.75 -2.39 2.30
C PRO A 180 -9.40 -3.12 2.31
N TRP A 181 -8.82 -3.31 3.50
CA TRP A 181 -7.56 -4.04 3.66
C TRP A 181 -7.68 -5.53 3.37
N ALA A 182 -8.87 -6.12 3.53
CA ALA A 182 -9.16 -7.51 3.22
C ALA A 182 -8.80 -7.93 1.77
N GLU A 183 -8.81 -7.00 0.81
CA GLU A 183 -8.40 -7.30 -0.58
C GLU A 183 -6.88 -7.57 -0.71
N PHE A 184 -6.08 -7.04 0.23
CA PHE A 184 -4.61 -7.07 0.14
C PHE A 184 -3.95 -7.86 1.27
N PHE A 185 -4.55 -7.92 2.46
CA PHE A 185 -3.98 -8.52 3.66
C PHE A 185 -4.98 -9.39 4.43
N ASP A 186 -4.47 -10.44 5.06
CA ASP A 186 -5.26 -11.33 5.91
C ASP A 186 -5.58 -10.66 7.26
N LEU A 187 -6.80 -10.13 7.40
CA LEU A 187 -7.25 -9.46 8.64
C LEU A 187 -7.14 -10.32 9.91
N PRO A 188 -7.37 -11.65 9.89
CA PRO A 188 -7.08 -12.53 11.03
C PRO A 188 -5.60 -12.53 11.42
N SER A 189 -4.67 -12.50 10.47
CA SER A 189 -3.24 -12.42 10.73
C SER A 189 -2.83 -11.08 11.35
N LEU A 190 -3.37 -9.96 10.86
CA LEU A 190 -3.18 -8.65 11.48
C LEU A 190 -3.71 -8.63 12.93
N ASN A 191 -4.90 -9.17 13.15
CA ASN A 191 -5.55 -9.23 14.48
C ASN A 191 -4.81 -10.08 15.52
N LYS A 192 -3.90 -10.99 15.12
CA LYS A 192 -3.01 -11.71 16.05
C LYS A 192 -1.90 -10.82 16.64
N ASN A 193 -1.60 -9.66 16.02
CA ASN A 193 -0.55 -8.74 16.48
C ASN A 193 -1.13 -7.53 17.22
N ILE A 194 -2.23 -6.96 16.72
CA ILE A 194 -2.98 -5.86 17.34
C ILE A 194 -4.46 -5.93 16.93
N PRO A 195 -5.41 -5.47 17.77
CA PRO A 195 -6.81 -5.33 17.37
C PRO A 195 -6.96 -4.34 16.21
N VAL A 196 -7.40 -4.83 15.05
CA VAL A 196 -7.64 -4.03 13.83
C VAL A 196 -9.05 -4.25 13.29
N ILE A 197 -9.66 -3.16 12.80
CA ILE A 197 -10.98 -3.17 12.15
C ILE A 197 -10.96 -2.37 10.86
N GLU A 198 -11.82 -2.72 9.90
CA GLU A 198 -12.02 -1.94 8.68
C GLU A 198 -12.77 -0.62 8.97
N TYR A 199 -12.62 0.38 8.10
CA TYR A 199 -13.23 1.69 8.31
C TYR A 199 -14.76 1.68 8.37
N GLU A 200 -15.43 0.85 7.58
CA GLU A 200 -16.89 0.73 7.61
C GLU A 200 -17.40 0.07 8.91
N GLN A 201 -16.59 -0.85 9.50
CA GLN A 201 -16.86 -1.40 10.82
C GLN A 201 -16.75 -0.31 11.91
N PHE A 202 -15.75 0.59 11.80
CA PHE A 202 -15.65 1.74 12.69
C PHE A 202 -16.89 2.66 12.61
N ILE A 203 -17.42 2.94 11.41
CA ILE A 203 -18.66 3.72 11.24
C ILE A 203 -19.83 3.05 11.97
N ALA A 204 -19.97 1.72 11.85
CA ALA A 204 -21.02 0.96 12.50
C ALA A 204 -20.89 0.89 14.04
N GLU A 205 -19.69 0.71 14.58
CA GLU A 205 -19.44 0.60 16.03
C GLU A 205 -19.45 1.95 16.77
N SER A 206 -19.03 3.03 16.11
CA SER A 206 -18.97 4.36 16.70
C SER A 206 -20.32 5.10 16.69
N GLY A 207 -21.23 4.72 15.80
CA GLY A 207 -22.56 5.32 15.68
C GLY A 207 -22.68 6.40 14.59
N GLY A 208 -21.79 6.38 13.60
CA GLY A 208 -21.77 7.29 12.44
C GLY A 208 -20.34 7.64 12.00
N PRO A 209 -20.15 8.30 10.84
CA PRO A 209 -18.83 8.60 10.29
C PRO A 209 -18.18 9.83 10.95
N PHE A 210 -18.10 9.84 12.29
CA PHE A 210 -17.64 10.97 13.09
C PHE A 210 -16.31 10.68 13.82
N ILE A 211 -15.31 11.51 13.56
CA ILE A 211 -13.99 11.48 14.20
C ILE A 211 -13.92 12.63 15.22
N GLU A 212 -13.80 12.33 16.51
CA GLU A 212 -13.92 13.31 17.59
C GLU A 212 -12.74 14.28 17.69
N GLN A 213 -11.56 13.86 17.21
CA GLN A 213 -10.35 14.68 17.10
C GLN A 213 -9.50 14.24 15.90
N VAL A 214 -9.08 15.19 15.07
CA VAL A 214 -8.00 15.01 14.10
C VAL A 214 -6.78 15.79 14.59
N TYR A 215 -5.63 15.14 14.61
CA TYR A 215 -4.34 15.80 14.75
C TYR A 215 -3.58 15.71 13.43
N VAL A 216 -3.29 16.85 12.83
CA VAL A 216 -2.41 16.94 11.66
C VAL A 216 -0.98 17.01 12.15
N LEU A 217 -0.19 15.97 11.88
CA LEU A 217 1.20 15.93 12.28
C LEU A 217 2.06 16.80 11.34
N GLN A 218 2.95 17.58 11.93
CA GLN A 218 3.86 18.48 11.20
C GLN A 218 5.24 18.48 11.87
N SER A 219 6.23 19.06 11.20
CA SER A 219 7.52 19.35 11.81
C SER A 219 7.41 20.51 12.82
N TYR A 220 8.48 20.77 13.56
CA TYR A 220 8.66 22.04 14.27
C TYR A 220 9.12 23.10 13.26
N ALA A 221 8.46 24.26 13.25
CA ALA A 221 8.78 25.36 12.33
C ALA A 221 10.20 25.93 12.56
N GLU A 222 10.68 25.87 13.80
CA GLU A 222 12.05 26.20 14.20
C GLU A 222 13.10 25.14 13.80
N GLY A 223 12.68 23.98 13.28
CA GLY A 223 13.56 22.87 12.89
C GLY A 223 14.28 22.23 14.07
N TRP A 224 15.59 21.96 13.90
CA TRP A 224 16.54 21.58 14.95
C TRP A 224 17.95 22.02 14.53
N LYS A 225 18.85 22.24 15.49
CA LYS A 225 20.27 22.46 15.21
C LYS A 225 21.02 21.13 15.19
N GLU A 226 22.17 21.08 14.54
CA GLU A 226 23.01 19.88 14.58
C GLU A 226 23.44 19.58 16.02
N GLY A 227 23.33 18.31 16.42
CA GLY A 227 23.50 17.88 17.82
C GLY A 227 22.28 18.05 18.73
N THR A 228 21.24 18.83 18.36
CA THR A 228 20.08 19.13 19.23
C THR A 228 18.80 18.43 18.78
N TRP A 229 18.89 17.16 18.35
CA TRP A 229 17.70 16.35 18.04
C TRP A 229 17.22 15.62 19.29
N GLU A 230 15.95 15.81 19.64
CA GLU A 230 15.30 15.27 20.83
C GLU A 230 13.91 14.73 20.44
N GLU A 231 13.37 13.76 21.20
CA GLU A 231 12.00 13.31 20.99
C GLU A 231 11.02 14.20 21.78
N LYS A 232 10.06 14.80 21.07
CA LYS A 232 9.08 15.73 21.62
C LYS A 232 7.85 15.86 20.72
N ILE A 233 6.73 16.28 21.34
CA ILE A 233 5.48 16.58 20.67
C ILE A 233 4.78 17.74 21.37
N ASP A 234 4.37 18.75 20.62
CA ASP A 234 3.68 19.96 21.10
C ASP A 234 2.48 20.27 20.21
N GLU A 235 1.38 20.71 20.82
CA GLU A 235 0.32 21.39 20.07
C GLU A 235 0.82 22.77 19.64
N ARG A 236 0.75 23.04 18.33
CA ARG A 236 1.33 24.24 17.72
C ARG A 236 0.36 24.79 16.65
N PRO A 237 0.46 26.08 16.29
CA PRO A 237 -0.21 26.60 15.10
C PRO A 237 0.13 25.75 13.86
N CYS A 238 -0.86 25.50 13.02
CA CYS A 238 -0.67 24.81 11.75
C CYS A 238 0.26 25.64 10.84
N ILE A 239 1.32 25.01 10.34
CA ILE A 239 2.33 25.65 9.48
C ILE A 239 1.76 25.86 8.07
N ASP A 240 1.24 24.79 7.49
CA ASP A 240 0.57 24.81 6.19
C ASP A 240 -0.93 25.12 6.34
N GLN A 241 -1.55 25.58 5.25
CA GLN A 241 -3.00 25.73 5.19
C GLN A 241 -3.68 24.35 5.34
N LEU A 242 -4.55 24.22 6.35
CA LEU A 242 -5.32 23.00 6.58
C LEU A 242 -6.11 22.59 5.33
N LEU A 243 -5.98 21.32 4.96
CA LEU A 243 -6.81 20.66 3.94
C LEU A 243 -8.23 20.33 4.45
N TYR A 244 -8.52 20.67 5.71
CA TYR A 244 -9.81 20.49 6.37
C TYR A 244 -10.57 21.82 6.44
N SER A 245 -11.85 21.81 6.05
CA SER A 245 -12.71 23.01 6.03
C SER A 245 -14.01 22.76 6.78
N ARG A 246 -14.51 23.78 7.49
CA ARG A 246 -15.79 23.71 8.22
C ARG A 246 -16.97 23.77 7.25
N ASP A 247 -17.99 22.96 7.49
CA ASP A 247 -19.27 23.02 6.79
C ASP A 247 -20.32 23.86 7.55
N LYS A 248 -21.56 23.88 7.05
CA LYS A 248 -22.68 24.67 7.61
C LYS A 248 -23.09 24.27 9.04
N HIS A 249 -22.57 23.17 9.57
CA HIS A 249 -22.82 22.66 10.93
C HIS A 249 -21.60 22.80 11.85
N ASP A 250 -20.59 23.55 11.41
CA ASP A 250 -19.28 23.73 12.06
C ASP A 250 -18.41 22.45 12.15
N TYR A 251 -18.81 21.37 11.47
CA TYR A 251 -18.02 20.15 11.37
C TYR A 251 -16.97 20.26 10.27
N TYR A 252 -15.78 19.68 10.50
CA TYR A 252 -14.70 19.66 9.52
C TYR A 252 -14.92 18.56 8.49
N ARG A 253 -14.97 18.95 7.22
CA ARG A 253 -14.82 18.07 6.05
C ARG A 253 -13.35 18.02 5.63
N GLY A 254 -12.96 16.94 4.96
CA GLY A 254 -11.59 16.69 4.51
C GLY A 254 -11.57 15.54 3.51
N TRP A 255 -10.39 14.97 3.23
CA TRP A 255 -10.26 13.85 2.30
C TRP A 255 -10.90 12.56 2.81
N PHE A 256 -10.62 12.18 4.07
CA PHE A 256 -11.17 11.00 4.75
C PHE A 256 -11.30 9.74 3.86
N TRP A 257 -10.22 9.39 3.15
CA TRP A 257 -10.12 8.20 2.29
C TRP A 257 -11.17 8.11 1.16
N GLY A 258 -11.82 9.22 0.83
CA GLY A 258 -12.88 9.31 -0.17
C GLY A 258 -14.31 9.19 0.37
N TYR A 259 -14.49 9.18 1.69
CA TYR A 259 -15.80 9.19 2.36
C TYR A 259 -16.27 10.65 2.58
N GLU A 260 -17.04 11.18 1.62
CA GLU A 260 -17.63 12.52 1.66
C GLU A 260 -18.58 12.74 2.84
N GLU A 261 -19.15 11.66 3.35
CA GLU A 261 -20.01 11.57 4.53
C GLU A 261 -19.25 11.83 5.85
N THR A 262 -17.92 11.65 5.88
CA THR A 262 -17.12 11.71 7.12
C THR A 262 -16.91 13.13 7.63
N ARG A 263 -16.91 13.28 8.97
CA ARG A 263 -16.72 14.56 9.67
C ARG A 263 -15.72 14.44 10.82
N GLY A 264 -14.80 15.40 10.89
CA GLY A 264 -14.03 15.69 12.09
C GLY A 264 -14.78 16.69 12.98
N LEU A 265 -14.93 16.41 14.27
CA LEU A 265 -15.53 17.36 15.23
C LEU A 265 -14.53 18.45 15.64
N ARG A 266 -13.24 18.11 15.70
CA ARG A 266 -12.13 19.03 15.99
C ARG A 266 -10.93 18.68 15.12
N VAL A 267 -10.18 19.70 14.73
CA VAL A 267 -8.90 19.58 13.99
C VAL A 267 -7.90 20.56 14.61
N SER A 268 -6.71 20.08 14.99
CA SER A 268 -5.57 20.91 15.36
C SER A 268 -4.25 20.26 14.89
N CYS A 269 -3.13 20.98 15.05
CA CYS A 269 -1.83 20.55 14.53
C CYS A 269 -0.86 20.24 15.68
N LEU A 270 -0.15 19.11 15.55
CA LEU A 270 0.91 18.71 16.49
C LEU A 270 2.26 18.77 15.76
N SER A 271 3.17 19.62 16.23
CA SER A 271 4.57 19.54 15.82
C SER A 271 5.21 18.37 16.55
N VAL A 272 5.85 17.46 15.80
CA VAL A 272 6.42 16.22 16.34
C VAL A 272 7.84 15.99 15.83
N GLN A 273 8.70 15.49 16.72
CA GLN A 273 10.01 14.93 16.43
C GLN A 273 10.14 13.64 17.24
N GLY A 274 10.40 12.50 16.58
CA GLY A 274 10.63 11.23 17.27
C GLY A 274 9.85 10.05 16.73
N SER A 275 9.88 8.97 17.50
CA SER A 275 9.26 7.69 17.23
C SER A 275 7.76 7.68 17.53
N ALA A 276 7.00 6.80 16.88
CA ALA A 276 5.54 6.81 16.95
C ALA A 276 4.96 6.75 18.37
N SER A 277 5.59 6.03 19.31
CA SER A 277 5.17 6.01 20.72
C SER A 277 5.25 7.37 21.44
N ILE A 278 5.93 8.39 20.90
CA ILE A 278 5.97 9.76 21.49
C ILE A 278 4.57 10.40 21.55
N VAL A 279 3.64 9.96 20.70
CA VAL A 279 2.26 10.46 20.64
C VAL A 279 1.39 9.89 21.79
N ALA A 280 1.78 8.76 22.39
CA ALA A 280 0.97 8.06 23.39
C ALA A 280 0.55 8.91 24.61
N PRO A 281 1.41 9.75 25.22
CA PRO A 281 1.00 10.63 26.31
C PRO A 281 -0.10 11.61 25.91
N VAL A 282 -0.10 12.13 24.69
CA VAL A 282 -1.13 13.06 24.19
C VAL A 282 -2.48 12.35 24.09
N LEU A 283 -2.49 11.14 23.54
CA LEU A 283 -3.72 10.34 23.37
C LEU A 283 -4.30 9.85 24.71
N LEU A 284 -3.45 9.47 25.66
CA LEU A 284 -3.86 8.94 26.96
C LEU A 284 -4.19 10.04 28.01
N LYS A 285 -3.62 11.25 27.90
CA LYS A 285 -3.74 12.29 28.95
C LYS A 285 -4.36 13.61 28.48
N ASN A 286 -4.09 14.03 27.24
CA ASN A 286 -4.46 15.37 26.76
C ASN A 286 -5.81 15.39 26.04
N THR A 287 -6.38 14.23 25.70
CA THR A 287 -7.69 14.14 25.04
C THR A 287 -8.54 12.98 25.57
N SER A 288 -9.80 13.27 25.86
CA SER A 288 -10.84 12.30 26.19
C SER A 288 -11.54 11.72 24.96
N ALA A 289 -11.13 12.12 23.74
CA ALA A 289 -11.78 11.71 22.50
C ALA A 289 -11.77 10.19 22.29
N ARG A 290 -12.92 9.60 21.96
CA ARG A 290 -13.07 8.17 21.68
C ARG A 290 -12.58 7.78 20.29
N SER A 291 -12.61 8.68 19.32
CA SER A 291 -12.03 8.48 17.98
C SER A 291 -11.02 9.57 17.65
N VAL A 292 -9.75 9.18 17.42
CA VAL A 292 -8.64 10.10 17.14
C VAL A 292 -7.94 9.71 15.83
N MET A 293 -7.85 10.64 14.90
CA MET A 293 -7.12 10.47 13.63
C MET A 293 -5.77 11.20 13.67
N LEU A 294 -4.70 10.50 13.29
CA LEU A 294 -3.38 11.08 13.04
C LEU A 294 -3.19 11.23 11.53
N ASP A 295 -3.44 12.43 10.99
CA ASP A 295 -3.07 12.75 9.61
C ASP A 295 -1.55 13.03 9.53
N ARG A 296 -0.97 12.83 8.35
CA ARG A 296 0.47 13.01 8.08
C ARG A 296 1.37 12.08 8.91
N ALA A 297 0.91 10.84 9.12
CA ALA A 297 1.58 9.85 9.96
C ALA A 297 3.00 9.45 9.49
N GLU A 298 3.44 9.83 8.29
CA GLU A 298 4.83 9.65 7.85
C GLU A 298 5.87 10.43 8.68
N ASN A 299 5.44 11.48 9.40
CA ASN A 299 6.30 12.27 10.30
C ASN A 299 6.81 11.47 11.51
N LEU A 300 6.11 10.39 11.89
CA LEU A 300 6.51 9.51 12.99
C LEU A 300 7.60 8.53 12.54
N LEU A 301 8.61 8.30 13.38
CA LEU A 301 9.64 7.27 13.16
C LEU A 301 9.23 5.91 13.77
N HIS A 302 10.03 4.87 13.52
CA HIS A 302 9.87 3.55 14.16
C HIS A 302 10.53 3.53 15.53
N ASP A 303 9.80 3.12 16.58
CA ASP A 303 10.28 3.01 17.96
C ASP A 303 11.57 2.18 18.11
N HIS A 304 11.65 1.04 17.41
CA HIS A 304 12.88 0.25 17.27
C HIS A 304 12.86 -0.52 15.95
N TYR A 305 13.35 0.11 14.88
CA TYR A 305 13.45 -0.53 13.55
C TYR A 305 14.25 -1.84 13.62
N GLY A 306 13.76 -2.90 12.95
CA GLY A 306 14.36 -4.23 13.01
C GLY A 306 14.31 -4.95 14.36
N GLY A 307 13.63 -4.39 15.38
CA GLY A 307 13.40 -5.04 16.67
C GLY A 307 12.28 -6.08 16.60
N LYS A 308 12.08 -6.86 17.67
CA LYS A 308 11.02 -7.89 17.75
C LYS A 308 9.63 -7.32 17.47
N GLU A 309 9.27 -6.18 18.07
CA GLU A 309 7.95 -5.56 17.89
C GLU A 309 7.70 -5.04 16.46
N TYR A 310 8.75 -4.59 15.78
CA TYR A 310 8.73 -4.27 14.35
C TYR A 310 8.48 -5.55 13.54
N TRP A 311 9.21 -6.63 13.83
CA TRP A 311 9.13 -7.88 13.10
C TRP A 311 7.83 -8.64 13.30
N ASP A 312 7.27 -8.72 14.51
CA ASP A 312 5.93 -9.32 14.71
C ASP A 312 4.86 -8.54 13.94
N THR A 313 4.95 -7.22 13.94
CA THR A 313 4.05 -6.37 13.16
C THR A 313 4.23 -6.60 11.65
N ARG A 314 5.47 -6.68 11.16
CA ARG A 314 5.76 -6.97 9.74
C ARG A 314 5.40 -8.40 9.30
N ARG A 315 5.52 -9.39 10.20
CA ARG A 315 5.08 -10.79 10.00
C ARG A 315 3.56 -10.92 10.00
N SER A 316 2.86 -10.08 10.75
CA SER A 316 1.39 -10.07 10.76
C SER A 316 0.76 -9.59 9.45
N MET A 317 1.51 -8.86 8.61
CA MET A 317 1.07 -8.36 7.29
C MET A 317 1.09 -9.45 6.21
N VAL A 318 0.53 -10.63 6.51
CA VAL A 318 0.37 -11.73 5.56
C VAL A 318 -0.56 -11.28 4.43
N PHE A 319 -0.15 -11.50 3.18
CA PHE A 319 -0.97 -11.15 2.02
C PHE A 319 -2.28 -11.97 1.96
N ALA A 320 -3.33 -11.34 1.44
CA ALA A 320 -4.63 -11.96 1.24
C ALA A 320 -4.50 -13.28 0.45
N LYS A 321 -5.20 -14.33 0.92
CA LYS A 321 -4.99 -15.70 0.43
C LYS A 321 -5.19 -15.85 -1.08
N HIS A 322 -6.11 -15.10 -1.68
CA HIS A 322 -6.36 -15.16 -3.12
C HIS A 322 -5.14 -14.67 -3.95
N LEU A 323 -4.46 -13.61 -3.50
CA LEU A 323 -3.24 -13.10 -4.14
C LEU A 323 -2.07 -14.10 -4.03
N ARG A 324 -1.93 -14.76 -2.86
CA ARG A 324 -0.94 -15.83 -2.66
C ARG A 324 -1.17 -16.99 -3.63
N VAL A 325 -2.42 -17.44 -3.79
CA VAL A 325 -2.78 -18.53 -4.72
C VAL A 325 -2.45 -18.16 -6.17
N VAL A 326 -2.79 -16.95 -6.64
CA VAL A 326 -2.45 -16.51 -8.01
C VAL A 326 -0.93 -16.48 -8.23
N GLY A 327 -0.18 -15.99 -7.24
CA GLY A 327 1.29 -15.99 -7.30
C GLY A 327 1.91 -17.39 -7.29
N ASP A 328 1.32 -18.34 -6.54
CA ASP A 328 1.76 -19.74 -6.46
C ASP A 328 1.40 -20.53 -7.73
N ASP A 329 0.22 -20.32 -8.31
CA ASP A 329 -0.17 -20.87 -9.61
C ASP A 329 0.76 -20.35 -10.71
N PHE A 330 1.12 -19.07 -10.68
CA PHE A 330 2.07 -18.48 -11.62
C PHE A 330 3.49 -19.06 -11.45
N ARG A 331 3.98 -19.17 -10.21
CA ARG A 331 5.27 -19.82 -9.88
C ARG A 331 5.34 -21.25 -10.41
N SER A 332 4.30 -22.03 -10.16
CA SER A 332 4.20 -23.42 -10.63
C SER A 332 4.23 -23.48 -12.15
N LYS A 333 3.30 -22.78 -12.81
CA LYS A 333 3.05 -22.83 -14.26
C LYS A 333 4.18 -22.24 -15.11
N TYR A 334 4.77 -21.11 -14.69
CA TYR A 334 5.71 -20.35 -15.52
C TYR A 334 7.16 -20.35 -15.00
N LEU A 335 7.41 -20.71 -13.74
CA LEU A 335 8.74 -20.64 -13.12
C LEU A 335 9.25 -21.97 -12.56
N ASN A 336 8.47 -23.06 -12.66
CA ASN A 336 8.80 -24.39 -12.13
C ASN A 336 9.17 -24.34 -10.64
N SER A 337 8.35 -23.63 -9.87
CA SER A 337 8.58 -23.23 -8.48
C SER A 337 7.37 -23.58 -7.62
N THR A 338 7.61 -24.30 -6.52
CA THR A 338 6.59 -24.65 -5.52
C THR A 338 7.25 -24.69 -4.14
N ASN A 339 6.50 -24.48 -3.06
CA ASN A 339 7.09 -24.39 -1.72
C ASN A 339 7.91 -25.64 -1.31
N ASP A 340 7.47 -26.83 -1.71
CA ASP A 340 8.21 -28.08 -1.47
C ASP A 340 9.52 -28.16 -2.26
N ALA A 341 9.50 -27.83 -3.56
CA ALA A 341 10.69 -27.85 -4.42
C ALA A 341 11.69 -26.75 -4.03
N ASP A 342 11.18 -25.59 -3.61
CA ASP A 342 11.92 -24.39 -3.24
C ASP A 342 12.41 -24.42 -1.78
N LYS A 343 12.02 -25.46 -1.01
CA LYS A 343 12.29 -25.63 0.44
C LYS A 343 11.81 -24.45 1.28
N ILE A 344 10.67 -23.88 0.93
CA ILE A 344 10.06 -22.74 1.63
C ILE A 344 9.03 -23.28 2.61
N ALA A 345 9.39 -23.30 3.89
CA ALA A 345 8.52 -23.74 4.97
C ALA A 345 7.47 -22.64 5.26
N TYR A 346 6.19 -22.96 5.08
CA TYR A 346 5.09 -22.00 5.23
C TYR A 346 4.09 -22.44 6.31
N SER A 347 3.46 -21.45 6.96
CA SER A 347 2.41 -21.63 7.96
C SER A 347 1.39 -20.51 7.82
N GLU A 348 0.11 -20.85 7.62
CA GLU A 348 -1.02 -19.89 7.67
C GLU A 348 -1.14 -19.21 9.06
N ASP A 349 -0.50 -19.78 10.09
CA ASP A 349 -0.29 -19.10 11.36
C ASP A 349 1.12 -18.50 11.42
N TRP A 350 1.24 -17.22 11.05
CA TRP A 350 2.53 -16.50 11.02
C TRP A 350 3.26 -16.52 12.37
N THR A 351 2.53 -16.59 13.49
CA THR A 351 3.11 -16.62 14.84
C THR A 351 4.06 -17.81 15.01
N LYS A 352 3.67 -18.97 14.45
CA LYS A 352 4.40 -20.24 14.43
C LYS A 352 5.43 -20.33 13.29
N MET A 353 5.41 -19.41 12.33
CA MET A 353 6.39 -19.34 11.25
C MET A 353 7.71 -18.77 11.79
N GLN A 354 8.59 -19.66 12.24
CA GLN A 354 9.96 -19.37 12.63
C GLN A 354 10.92 -20.21 11.78
N VAL A 355 11.45 -19.62 10.71
CA VAL A 355 12.37 -20.28 9.78
C VAL A 355 13.82 -19.91 10.14
N LYS A 356 14.71 -20.90 10.13
CA LYS A 356 16.15 -20.64 10.26
C LYS A 356 16.67 -19.97 9.00
N LEU A 357 17.15 -18.74 9.13
CA LEU A 357 17.69 -17.94 8.04
C LEU A 357 18.78 -18.71 7.25
N GLY A 358 18.65 -18.73 5.93
CA GLY A 358 19.52 -19.49 5.01
C GLY A 358 19.16 -20.97 4.84
N THR A 359 17.97 -21.43 5.25
CA THR A 359 17.53 -22.82 4.99
C THR A 359 16.62 -22.96 3.77
N SER A 360 15.93 -21.89 3.35
CA SER A 360 15.09 -21.90 2.16
C SER A 360 15.88 -21.57 0.89
N LEU A 361 15.59 -22.31 -0.18
CA LEU A 361 16.40 -22.37 -1.39
C LEU A 361 15.87 -21.47 -2.52
N GLY A 362 14.55 -21.27 -2.57
CA GLY A 362 13.88 -20.51 -3.63
C GLY A 362 13.82 -21.24 -4.98
N GLY A 363 12.84 -20.87 -5.79
CA GLY A 363 12.56 -21.47 -7.09
C GLY A 363 13.65 -21.19 -8.13
N PRO A 364 13.72 -21.99 -9.22
CA PRO A 364 14.83 -22.00 -10.17
C PRO A 364 14.80 -20.81 -11.17
N TYR A 365 14.65 -19.60 -10.64
CA TYR A 365 14.62 -18.35 -11.39
C TYR A 365 15.27 -17.20 -10.60
N LEU A 366 15.74 -16.18 -11.33
CA LEU A 366 16.16 -14.90 -10.79
C LEU A 366 14.94 -14.00 -10.62
N GLY A 367 14.76 -13.40 -9.44
CA GLY A 367 13.75 -12.38 -9.18
C GLY A 367 14.35 -10.97 -9.36
N VAL A 368 13.70 -10.15 -10.18
CA VAL A 368 14.12 -8.78 -10.49
C VAL A 368 13.01 -7.82 -10.13
N HIS A 369 13.32 -6.76 -9.38
CA HIS A 369 12.47 -5.58 -9.28
C HIS A 369 13.18 -4.36 -9.88
N LEU A 370 12.69 -3.90 -11.03
CA LEU A 370 13.24 -2.76 -11.77
C LEU A 370 12.26 -1.58 -11.76
N ARG A 371 12.49 -0.60 -10.89
CA ARG A 371 11.68 0.63 -10.75
C ARG A 371 12.13 1.68 -11.77
N ARG A 372 11.18 2.24 -12.52
CA ARG A 372 11.39 3.14 -13.68
C ARG A 372 10.69 4.49 -13.48
N LYS A 373 9.66 4.82 -14.27
CA LYS A 373 8.82 6.04 -14.25
C LYS A 373 9.46 7.29 -13.62
N ASP A 374 8.93 7.75 -12.48
CA ASP A 374 9.34 8.92 -11.70
C ASP A 374 10.78 8.80 -11.16
N PHE A 375 11.18 7.59 -10.83
CA PHE A 375 12.51 7.24 -10.32
C PHE A 375 13.63 7.58 -11.32
N ILE A 376 13.40 7.46 -12.63
CA ILE A 376 14.37 7.88 -13.67
C ILE A 376 14.66 9.40 -13.64
N TRP A 377 13.86 10.20 -12.93
CA TRP A 377 14.06 11.65 -12.81
C TRP A 377 14.69 12.04 -11.48
N GLY A 378 14.35 11.35 -10.38
CA GLY A 378 14.96 11.58 -9.06
C GLY A 378 16.25 10.80 -8.77
N HIS A 379 16.43 9.63 -9.39
CA HIS A 379 17.44 8.62 -9.05
C HIS A 379 18.25 8.20 -10.29
N ARG A 380 18.88 9.17 -10.96
CA ARG A 380 19.63 8.93 -12.22
C ARG A 380 20.99 8.28 -12.03
N GLU A 381 21.56 8.39 -10.84
CA GLU A 381 22.96 8.03 -10.57
C GLU A 381 23.08 6.65 -9.89
N ASP A 382 21.99 6.16 -9.31
CA ASP A 382 21.88 4.90 -8.55
C ASP A 382 20.90 3.87 -9.19
N VAL A 383 20.41 4.15 -10.41
CA VAL A 383 19.52 3.27 -11.20
C VAL A 383 20.14 3.02 -12.59
N PRO A 384 20.14 1.78 -13.11
CA PRO A 384 20.78 1.46 -14.39
C PRO A 384 19.97 1.91 -15.61
N SER A 385 20.61 1.92 -16.77
CA SER A 385 19.93 1.86 -18.07
C SER A 385 19.32 0.46 -18.29
N LEU A 386 18.42 0.30 -19.27
CA LEU A 386 17.89 -1.03 -19.63
C LEU A 386 19.01 -1.99 -20.07
N HIS A 387 20.05 -1.47 -20.74
CA HIS A 387 21.21 -2.26 -21.16
C HIS A 387 22.11 -2.65 -19.97
N GLY A 388 22.33 -1.72 -19.02
CA GLY A 388 23.03 -2.00 -17.76
C GLY A 388 22.30 -3.04 -16.91
N ALA A 389 20.97 -2.92 -16.77
CA ALA A 389 20.13 -3.87 -16.05
C ALA A 389 20.21 -5.28 -16.68
N VAL A 390 20.05 -5.40 -18.01
CA VAL A 390 20.12 -6.69 -18.71
C VAL A 390 21.51 -7.34 -18.61
N LYS A 391 22.58 -6.54 -18.67
CA LYS A 391 23.95 -7.04 -18.44
C LYS A 391 24.11 -7.65 -17.04
N THR A 392 23.65 -6.96 -16.01
CA THR A 392 23.67 -7.45 -14.62
C THR A 392 22.79 -8.70 -14.45
N ILE A 393 21.61 -8.72 -15.05
CA ILE A 393 20.69 -9.87 -15.04
C ILE A 393 21.37 -11.12 -15.62
N ARG A 394 21.94 -11.03 -16.84
CA ARG A 394 22.62 -12.17 -17.48
C ARG A 394 23.81 -12.66 -16.65
N SER A 395 24.64 -11.74 -16.14
CA SER A 395 25.76 -12.09 -15.25
C SER A 395 25.32 -12.81 -13.98
N LEU A 396 24.18 -12.45 -13.38
CA LEU A 396 23.62 -13.15 -12.21
C LEU A 396 23.03 -14.51 -12.58
N MET A 397 22.34 -14.61 -13.72
CA MET A 397 21.79 -15.88 -14.23
C MET A 397 22.89 -16.91 -14.51
N GLU A 398 23.99 -16.49 -15.14
CA GLU A 398 25.20 -17.31 -15.35
C GLU A 398 25.83 -17.73 -14.01
N THR A 399 26.04 -16.77 -13.09
CA THR A 399 26.70 -16.98 -11.79
C THR A 399 25.92 -17.96 -10.91
N HIS A 400 24.59 -17.84 -10.87
CA HIS A 400 23.71 -18.65 -10.01
C HIS A 400 23.08 -19.86 -10.73
N LYS A 401 23.37 -20.06 -12.02
CA LYS A 401 22.85 -21.15 -12.88
C LYS A 401 21.32 -21.16 -12.91
N LEU A 402 20.75 -20.06 -13.39
CA LEU A 402 19.30 -19.81 -13.45
C LEU A 402 18.88 -19.54 -14.90
N ASP A 403 18.07 -20.43 -15.49
CA ASP A 403 17.64 -20.32 -16.89
C ASP A 403 16.43 -19.40 -17.10
N ARG A 404 15.79 -18.95 -16.02
CA ARG A 404 14.59 -18.08 -16.04
C ARG A 404 14.79 -16.85 -15.18
N VAL A 405 14.15 -15.75 -15.58
CA VAL A 405 14.12 -14.49 -14.82
C VAL A 405 12.71 -13.91 -14.81
N PHE A 406 12.23 -13.57 -13.61
CA PHE A 406 10.96 -12.89 -13.40
C PHE A 406 11.21 -11.40 -13.15
N VAL A 407 10.46 -10.52 -13.83
CA VAL A 407 10.69 -9.06 -13.78
C VAL A 407 9.44 -8.30 -13.34
N ALA A 408 9.38 -7.98 -12.04
CA ALA A 408 8.47 -6.96 -11.50
C ALA A 408 8.97 -5.57 -11.94
N THR A 409 8.14 -4.82 -12.66
CA THR A 409 8.52 -3.47 -13.14
C THR A 409 7.31 -2.61 -13.51
N ASP A 410 7.38 -1.34 -13.15
CA ASP A 410 6.47 -0.27 -13.54
C ASP A 410 6.89 0.44 -14.86
N ALA A 411 7.88 -0.12 -15.57
CA ALA A 411 8.30 0.33 -16.90
C ALA A 411 7.10 0.58 -17.82
N VAL A 412 7.15 1.69 -18.58
CA VAL A 412 6.12 1.98 -19.59
C VAL A 412 6.20 0.97 -20.73
N ARG A 413 5.09 0.73 -21.44
CA ARG A 413 4.99 -0.29 -22.52
C ARG A 413 6.20 -0.32 -23.47
N LYS A 414 6.69 0.83 -23.92
CA LYS A 414 7.87 0.93 -24.80
C LYS A 414 9.16 0.41 -24.14
N GLU A 415 9.39 0.71 -22.86
CA GLU A 415 10.53 0.16 -22.11
C GLU A 415 10.36 -1.35 -21.89
N CYS A 416 9.14 -1.84 -21.64
CA CYS A 416 8.86 -3.29 -21.54
C CYS A 416 9.12 -4.03 -22.86
N GLU A 417 8.71 -3.46 -24.00
CA GLU A 417 8.95 -4.01 -25.34
C GLU A 417 10.46 -4.03 -25.67
N GLU A 418 11.20 -2.97 -25.32
CA GLU A 418 12.66 -2.95 -25.44
C GLU A 418 13.35 -3.95 -24.50
N LEU A 419 12.90 -4.05 -23.25
CA LEU A 419 13.45 -5.00 -22.28
C LEU A 419 13.19 -6.46 -22.72
N LYS A 420 12.01 -6.76 -23.27
CA LYS A 420 11.70 -8.09 -23.84
C LYS A 420 12.57 -8.44 -25.05
N ARG A 421 12.96 -7.45 -25.85
CA ARG A 421 13.90 -7.63 -26.97
C ARG A 421 15.33 -7.91 -26.50
N LEU A 422 15.78 -7.25 -25.43
CA LEU A 422 17.12 -7.43 -24.85
C LEU A 422 17.23 -8.68 -23.96
N LEU A 423 16.12 -9.12 -23.39
CA LEU A 423 15.99 -10.25 -22.47
C LEU A 423 14.78 -11.14 -22.86
N PRO A 424 14.82 -11.84 -24.01
CA PRO A 424 13.70 -12.68 -24.48
C PRO A 424 13.26 -13.75 -23.49
N GLU A 425 14.16 -14.23 -22.63
CA GLU A 425 13.91 -15.19 -21.56
C GLU A 425 13.07 -14.64 -20.39
N MET A 426 12.82 -13.33 -20.32
CA MET A 426 12.10 -12.77 -19.18
C MET A 426 10.62 -13.16 -19.14
N VAL A 427 10.15 -13.45 -17.93
CA VAL A 427 8.74 -13.71 -17.61
C VAL A 427 8.23 -12.56 -16.73
N ARG A 428 6.97 -12.17 -16.92
CA ARG A 428 6.29 -11.12 -16.14
C ARG A 428 4.88 -11.59 -15.78
N PHE A 429 4.32 -11.07 -14.69
CA PHE A 429 2.90 -11.17 -14.45
C PHE A 429 2.20 -10.09 -15.28
N GLU A 430 1.42 -10.50 -16.28
CA GLU A 430 0.74 -9.61 -17.22
C GLU A 430 -0.76 -9.90 -17.12
N PRO A 431 -1.49 -9.22 -16.21
CA PRO A 431 -2.88 -9.56 -15.89
C PRO A 431 -3.81 -9.25 -17.06
N THR A 432 -4.88 -10.04 -17.17
CA THR A 432 -6.07 -9.71 -17.96
C THR A 432 -6.77 -8.47 -17.39
N TRP A 433 -7.69 -7.88 -18.16
CA TRP A 433 -8.44 -6.70 -17.70
C TRP A 433 -9.35 -7.07 -16.51
N GLU A 434 -9.88 -8.29 -16.51
CA GLU A 434 -10.68 -8.90 -15.46
C GLU A 434 -9.87 -9.15 -14.18
N GLU A 435 -8.63 -9.65 -14.28
CA GLU A 435 -7.72 -9.79 -13.12
C GLU A 435 -7.29 -8.44 -12.56
N LEU A 436 -7.09 -7.43 -13.43
CA LEU A 436 -6.76 -6.06 -13.02
C LEU A 436 -7.95 -5.37 -12.34
N GLU A 437 -9.17 -5.55 -12.84
CA GLU A 437 -10.39 -5.07 -12.17
C GLU A 437 -10.63 -5.81 -10.86
N LEU A 438 -10.33 -7.11 -10.76
CA LEU A 438 -10.50 -7.89 -9.54
C LEU A 438 -9.47 -7.49 -8.47
N TYR A 439 -8.17 -7.63 -8.76
CA TYR A 439 -7.10 -7.49 -7.77
C TYR A 439 -6.64 -6.05 -7.54
N LYS A 440 -6.98 -5.10 -8.44
CA LYS A 440 -6.54 -3.69 -8.41
C LYS A 440 -5.02 -3.52 -8.51
N ASP A 441 -4.52 -2.30 -8.73
CA ASP A 441 -3.07 -2.03 -8.81
C ASP A 441 -2.31 -2.48 -7.54
N GLY A 442 -2.97 -2.46 -6.38
CA GLY A 442 -2.41 -2.98 -5.12
C GLY A 442 -2.21 -4.50 -5.11
N GLY A 443 -3.17 -5.29 -5.61
CA GLY A 443 -3.06 -6.74 -5.66
C GLY A 443 -2.08 -7.23 -6.72
N ILE A 444 -2.04 -6.59 -7.89
CA ILE A 444 -1.01 -6.84 -8.92
C ILE A 444 0.39 -6.60 -8.33
N ALA A 445 0.58 -5.49 -7.62
CA ALA A 445 1.85 -5.17 -6.95
C ALA A 445 2.23 -6.20 -5.86
N ILE A 446 1.25 -6.82 -5.19
CA ILE A 446 1.49 -7.88 -4.21
C ILE A 446 1.89 -9.20 -4.89
N ILE A 447 1.23 -9.57 -5.99
CA ILE A 447 1.55 -10.77 -6.78
C ILE A 447 2.99 -10.68 -7.30
N ASP A 448 3.40 -9.54 -7.86
CA ASP A 448 4.79 -9.28 -8.25
C ASP A 448 5.78 -9.47 -7.07
N GLN A 449 5.46 -8.92 -5.89
CA GLN A 449 6.32 -9.04 -4.70
C GLN A 449 6.41 -10.48 -4.18
N TRP A 450 5.31 -11.23 -4.20
CA TRP A 450 5.25 -12.64 -3.80
C TRP A 450 6.08 -13.52 -4.74
N ILE A 451 5.99 -13.30 -6.05
CA ILE A 451 6.80 -14.03 -7.03
C ILE A 451 8.29 -13.63 -6.89
N CYS A 452 8.61 -12.36 -6.65
CA CYS A 452 10.00 -11.95 -6.36
C CYS A 452 10.56 -12.52 -5.04
N SER A 453 9.73 -12.67 -3.99
CA SER A 453 10.20 -13.18 -2.69
C SER A 453 10.56 -14.67 -2.72
N HIS A 454 9.93 -15.46 -3.59
CA HIS A 454 10.19 -16.91 -3.70
C HIS A 454 11.36 -17.28 -4.65
N ALA A 455 11.99 -16.31 -5.30
CA ALA A 455 13.12 -16.55 -6.22
C ALA A 455 14.40 -17.07 -5.51
N ARG A 456 15.22 -17.90 -6.17
CA ARG A 456 16.51 -18.35 -5.61
C ARG A 456 17.51 -17.21 -5.39
N PHE A 457 17.45 -16.18 -6.21
CA PHE A 457 18.19 -14.95 -6.04
C PHE A 457 17.28 -13.76 -6.35
N PHE A 458 17.42 -12.67 -5.60
CA PHE A 458 16.69 -11.43 -5.83
C PHE A 458 17.64 -10.24 -5.97
N ILE A 459 17.31 -9.33 -6.90
CA ILE A 459 17.94 -8.02 -7.06
C ILE A 459 16.86 -6.94 -7.23
N GLY A 460 16.89 -5.94 -6.36
CA GLY A 460 15.96 -4.82 -6.37
C GLY A 460 16.54 -3.55 -7.01
N THR A 461 15.74 -2.49 -7.03
CA THR A 461 16.21 -1.13 -7.36
C THR A 461 16.58 -0.37 -6.09
N SER A 462 17.58 0.52 -6.19
CA SER A 462 18.03 1.44 -5.12
C SER A 462 16.87 2.13 -4.42
N VAL A 463 17.01 2.33 -3.09
CA VAL A 463 16.12 3.06 -2.16
C VAL A 463 14.59 2.87 -2.30
N SER A 464 14.13 1.89 -3.07
CA SER A 464 12.72 1.69 -3.37
C SER A 464 12.03 0.88 -2.28
N THR A 465 10.95 1.43 -1.72
CA THR A 465 10.13 0.76 -0.70
C THR A 465 9.48 -0.53 -1.22
N PHE A 466 9.29 -0.68 -2.53
CA PHE A 466 8.86 -1.94 -3.14
C PHE A 466 9.95 -3.03 -3.01
N SER A 467 11.22 -2.70 -3.27
CA SER A 467 12.36 -3.59 -3.01
C SER A 467 12.43 -3.96 -1.52
N PHE A 468 12.27 -2.98 -0.61
CA PHE A 468 12.38 -3.20 0.83
C PHE A 468 11.34 -4.19 1.36
N ARG A 469 10.07 -4.05 0.95
CA ARG A 469 9.03 -5.02 1.33
C ARG A 469 9.32 -6.44 0.82
N ILE A 470 9.96 -6.60 -0.36
CA ILE A 470 10.46 -7.91 -0.83
C ILE A 470 11.60 -8.41 0.04
N HIS A 471 12.58 -7.57 0.40
CA HIS A 471 13.71 -7.99 1.25
C HIS A 471 13.21 -8.59 2.58
N GLU A 472 12.23 -7.94 3.21
CA GLU A 472 11.62 -8.41 4.45
C GLU A 472 10.79 -9.68 4.27
N GLU A 473 10.09 -9.84 3.14
CA GLU A 473 9.34 -11.07 2.86
C GLU A 473 10.31 -12.25 2.67
N ARG A 474 11.46 -12.04 2.01
CA ARG A 474 12.53 -13.04 1.86
C ARG A 474 13.19 -13.42 3.18
N GLU A 475 13.36 -12.45 4.08
CA GLU A 475 13.90 -12.68 5.44
C GLU A 475 12.89 -13.48 6.31
N ILE A 476 11.57 -13.19 6.20
CA ILE A 476 10.50 -13.99 6.82
C ILE A 476 10.46 -15.42 6.27
N LEU A 477 10.56 -15.58 4.95
CA LEU A 477 10.64 -16.88 4.27
C LEU A 477 11.98 -17.60 4.51
N GLY A 478 12.96 -16.97 5.18
CA GLY A 478 14.19 -17.61 5.63
C GLY A 478 15.24 -17.89 4.55
N LEU A 479 15.24 -17.16 3.43
CA LEU A 479 16.26 -17.26 2.38
C LEU A 479 17.60 -16.61 2.83
N ASP A 480 18.74 -17.01 2.25
CA ASP A 480 20.06 -16.45 2.64
C ASP A 480 20.13 -14.94 2.30
N PRO A 481 20.53 -14.05 3.24
CA PRO A 481 20.65 -12.61 3.01
C PRO A 481 21.46 -12.21 1.76
N LYS A 482 22.47 -13.00 1.37
CA LYS A 482 23.27 -12.79 0.14
C LYS A 482 22.42 -12.91 -1.13
N THR A 483 21.30 -13.61 -1.07
CA THR A 483 20.33 -13.75 -2.16
C THR A 483 19.22 -12.69 -2.11
N THR A 484 19.25 -11.80 -1.11
CA THR A 484 18.11 -10.94 -0.75
C THR A 484 18.48 -9.46 -0.79
N TYR A 485 19.57 -9.06 -0.14
CA TYR A 485 19.94 -7.65 0.04
C TYR A 485 20.86 -7.17 -1.09
N ASN A 486 20.37 -7.25 -2.32
CA ASN A 486 21.10 -6.84 -3.53
C ASN A 486 20.31 -5.76 -4.29
N ARG A 487 21.00 -4.77 -4.85
CA ARG A 487 20.41 -3.82 -5.79
C ARG A 487 21.18 -3.70 -7.10
N PHE A 488 20.50 -3.21 -8.13
CA PHE A 488 21.19 -2.62 -9.27
C PHE A 488 21.94 -1.35 -8.87
N CYS A 489 23.07 -1.15 -9.55
CA CYS A 489 23.88 0.06 -9.50
C CYS A 489 23.58 0.94 -10.71
N GLY A 490 23.84 2.24 -10.61
CA GLY A 490 23.84 3.11 -11.78
C GLY A 490 24.98 2.76 -12.75
N ASP A 491 24.80 3.01 -14.05
CA ASP A 491 25.75 2.62 -15.11
C ASP A 491 27.16 3.23 -14.94
N GLN A 492 27.32 4.29 -14.14
CA GLN A 492 28.58 4.97 -13.82
C GLN A 492 28.95 4.91 -12.33
N GLU A 493 28.19 4.16 -11.53
CA GLU A 493 28.30 4.15 -10.07
C GLU A 493 29.49 3.30 -9.58
N LYS A 494 30.62 3.95 -9.29
CA LYS A 494 31.88 3.28 -8.92
C LYS A 494 31.88 2.61 -7.55
N GLN A 495 31.03 3.06 -6.62
CA GLN A 495 30.94 2.55 -5.24
C GLN A 495 29.46 2.39 -4.85
N CYS A 496 28.88 1.29 -5.34
CA CYS A 496 27.47 0.97 -5.22
C CYS A 496 27.14 0.33 -3.86
N GLU A 497 26.80 1.14 -2.86
CA GLU A 497 26.37 0.67 -1.54
C GLU A 497 25.14 -0.24 -1.65
N GLN A 498 25.22 -1.44 -1.04
CA GLN A 498 24.14 -2.44 -1.06
C GLN A 498 23.15 -2.24 0.11
N PRO A 499 21.89 -2.68 -0.02
CA PRO A 499 20.90 -2.57 1.05
C PRO A 499 21.38 -3.20 2.37
N THR A 500 21.16 -2.51 3.49
CA THR A 500 21.51 -3.04 4.81
C THR A 500 20.72 -4.30 5.15
N HIS A 501 21.39 -5.37 5.60
CA HIS A 501 20.71 -6.55 6.17
C HIS A 501 20.10 -6.21 7.53
N TRP A 502 18.81 -5.92 7.53
CA TRP A 502 18.00 -5.85 8.75
C TRP A 502 17.49 -7.26 9.06
N LYS A 503 18.14 -7.92 10.02
CA LYS A 503 17.84 -9.32 10.36
C LYS A 503 16.51 -9.47 11.09
N ILE A 504 15.77 -10.55 10.81
CA ILE A 504 14.57 -10.93 11.56
C ILE A 504 14.86 -11.27 13.03
N ALA A 505 13.99 -10.76 13.91
CA ALA A 505 13.90 -11.09 15.33
C ALA A 505 12.54 -11.76 15.60
N TYR A 506 12.54 -12.79 16.45
CA TYR A 506 11.39 -13.65 16.77
C TYR A 506 10.96 -13.55 18.23
#